data_AF-A0A8A2VD67-F1
#
_entry.id   AF-A0A8A2VD67-F1
#
_cell.length_a   1.000
_cell.length_b   1.000
_cell.length_c   1.000
_cell.angle_alpha   90.00
_cell.angle_beta   90.00
_cell.angle_gamma   90.00
#
_symmetry.space_group_name_H-M   'P 1'
#
loop_
_entity.id
_entity.type
_entity.pdbx_description
1 polymer ?
#
loop_
_entity_poly.entity_id
_entity_poly.type
_entity_poly.pdbx_seq_one_letter_code
_entity_poly.pdbx_strand_id
1 'polypeptide(L)'
;MAYSLQSTADSSLEFSTSELTGALGDSVTVLPLLVALAATTSVSLPHVLVGFGVFQIVWGLAYGMPLSVEPMKALIGLAIVGTLTYAELAAAGLVAGGVLLTVGKLGLIGRLERVVGEPVIRGVQFAVALLLLEAAVDLSVGNPLIAIAGLAIVGLLALGGYRGASVLLVLGGGAVAAVATTGVPAPQVPALSLFPAGPPTLSAAALEGTVAQLGMTVGNAAIATALLCGDLYDRDISPDRLSTSMGVTCLAAIPLGGVPMCHGSGGLAGKYAFGARTGGANVLLGVGYLALALVATGALLAAFPLAVLGVLLAVVSLELARAAFEPISSRRSLAFVLGVGVVGLVGNVGVAFVAGAVLYWALYRMT
;
A
#
# COMPACT_ATOMS: atom_id res chain seq x y z
N MET A 1 11.38 -48.06 8.85
CA MET A 1 10.38 -47.01 9.14
C MET A 1 10.91 -46.17 10.28
N ALA A 2 11.57 -45.06 9.97
CA ALA A 2 11.95 -44.08 10.98
C ALA A 2 10.78 -43.12 11.13
N TYR A 3 10.07 -43.21 12.25
CA TYR A 3 9.10 -42.19 12.65
C TYR A 3 9.88 -40.93 12.99
N SER A 4 9.93 -39.99 12.06
CA SER A 4 10.23 -38.60 12.37
C SER A 4 9.02 -38.06 13.13
N LEU A 5 9.20 -37.81 14.42
CA LEU A 5 8.28 -36.94 15.16
C LEU A 5 8.47 -35.54 14.55
N GLN A 6 7.58 -35.17 13.62
CA GLN A 6 7.41 -33.78 13.23
C GLN A 6 7.09 -32.99 14.49
N SER A 7 8.08 -32.23 14.95
CA SER A 7 7.93 -31.21 15.99
C SER A 7 6.95 -30.16 15.47
N THR A 8 5.67 -30.35 15.75
CA THR A 8 4.57 -29.40 15.48
C THR A 8 4.60 -28.25 16.48
N ALA A 9 5.72 -27.56 16.51
CA ALA A 9 5.88 -26.27 17.15
C ALA A 9 6.67 -25.37 16.20
N ASP A 10 6.18 -25.21 14.97
CA ASP A 10 6.65 -24.13 14.09
C ASP A 10 6.37 -22.83 14.84
N SER A 11 7.44 -22.19 15.30
CA SER A 11 7.30 -21.00 16.12
C SER A 11 6.66 -19.91 15.27
N SER A 12 5.50 -19.40 15.71
CA SER A 12 4.79 -18.32 15.02
C SER A 12 5.61 -17.02 14.89
N LEU A 13 6.80 -16.96 15.53
CA LEU A 13 7.72 -15.84 15.60
C LEU A 13 9.17 -16.33 15.57
N GLU A 14 9.87 -16.07 14.46
CA GLU A 14 11.31 -16.27 14.32
C GLU A 14 12.03 -14.96 14.01
N PHE A 15 13.27 -14.82 14.46
CA PHE A 15 14.10 -13.66 14.15
C PHE A 15 15.35 -14.11 13.41
N SER A 16 15.18 -14.40 12.12
CA SER A 16 16.25 -14.86 11.22
C SER A 16 16.59 -13.80 10.17
N THR A 17 17.70 -14.01 9.46
CA THR A 17 18.06 -13.19 8.29
C THR A 17 16.98 -13.23 7.22
N SER A 18 16.31 -14.38 7.06
CA SER A 18 15.20 -14.56 6.12
C SER A 18 13.98 -13.72 6.50
N GLU A 19 13.69 -13.60 7.80
CA GLU A 19 12.63 -12.72 8.32
C GLU A 19 13.01 -11.24 8.17
N LEU A 20 14.29 -10.90 8.34
CA LEU A 20 14.78 -9.53 8.15
C LEU A 20 14.75 -9.10 6.68
N THR A 21 15.19 -9.95 5.74
CA THR A 21 15.08 -9.66 4.30
C THR A 21 13.61 -9.67 3.88
N GLY A 22 12.85 -10.64 4.38
CA GLY A 22 11.41 -10.77 4.18
C GLY A 22 10.62 -9.53 4.61
N ALA A 23 10.97 -8.95 5.75
CA ALA A 23 10.41 -7.67 6.22
C ALA A 23 10.52 -6.56 5.16
N LEU A 24 11.60 -6.52 4.39
CA LEU A 24 11.81 -5.49 3.36
C LEU A 24 10.94 -5.69 2.11
N GLY A 25 10.40 -6.89 1.87
CA GLY A 25 9.62 -7.21 0.67
C GLY A 25 8.38 -6.32 0.50
N ASP A 26 7.76 -5.93 1.60
CA ASP A 26 6.62 -4.99 1.63
C ASP A 26 7.06 -3.52 1.53
N SER A 27 8.27 -3.21 2.03
CA SER A 27 8.79 -1.84 2.09
C SER A 27 9.11 -1.23 0.72
N VAL A 28 9.29 -2.08 -0.30
CA VAL A 28 9.53 -1.69 -1.69
C VAL A 28 8.42 -0.77 -2.22
N THR A 29 7.17 -0.98 -1.81
CA THR A 29 6.03 -0.16 -2.22
C THR A 29 5.61 0.81 -1.12
N VAL A 30 5.61 0.36 0.13
CA VAL A 30 5.14 1.13 1.28
C VAL A 30 5.97 2.41 1.46
N LEU A 31 7.28 2.30 1.62
CA LEU A 31 8.10 3.46 1.95
C LEU A 31 8.07 4.55 0.86
N PRO A 32 8.19 4.25 -0.45
CA PRO A 32 7.99 5.25 -1.48
C PRO A 32 6.67 6.00 -1.38
N LEU A 33 5.56 5.30 -1.15
CA LEU A 33 4.24 5.91 -1.05
C LEU A 33 4.13 6.81 0.20
N LEU A 34 4.68 6.38 1.34
CA LEU A 34 4.64 7.18 2.57
C LEU A 34 5.50 8.44 2.47
N VAL A 35 6.71 8.31 1.91
CA VAL A 35 7.59 9.46 1.67
C VAL A 35 6.97 10.41 0.65
N ALA A 36 6.35 9.89 -0.41
CA ALA A 36 5.68 10.72 -1.42
C ALA A 36 4.52 11.49 -0.81
N LEU A 37 3.64 10.80 -0.09
CA LEU A 37 2.51 11.41 0.58
C LEU A 37 2.96 12.51 1.55
N ALA A 38 4.01 12.26 2.32
CA ALA A 38 4.55 13.26 3.25
C ALA A 38 5.20 14.45 2.54
N ALA A 39 5.84 14.23 1.39
CA ALA A 39 6.47 15.29 0.62
C ALA A 39 5.45 16.18 -0.12
N THR A 40 4.27 15.65 -0.45
CA THR A 40 3.26 16.38 -1.25
C THR A 40 2.04 16.82 -0.46
N THR A 41 1.92 16.44 0.81
CA THR A 41 0.77 16.81 1.67
C THR A 41 1.23 17.29 3.04
N SER A 42 0.28 17.73 3.88
CA SER A 42 0.54 18.17 5.25
C SER A 42 0.66 17.02 6.27
N VAL A 43 0.72 15.75 5.82
CA VAL A 43 0.78 14.60 6.73
C VAL A 43 2.11 14.56 7.49
N SER A 44 2.05 14.10 8.74
CA SER A 44 3.25 13.88 9.54
C SER A 44 3.82 12.47 9.31
N LEU A 45 4.92 12.36 8.56
CA LEU A 45 5.60 11.09 8.30
C LEU A 45 5.94 10.30 9.59
N PRO A 46 6.46 10.92 10.67
CA PRO A 46 6.70 10.20 11.92
C PRO A 46 5.44 9.54 12.51
N HIS A 47 4.29 10.22 12.54
CA HIS A 47 3.06 9.64 13.06
C HIS A 47 2.56 8.49 12.20
N VAL A 48 2.70 8.62 10.88
CA VAL A 48 2.37 7.56 9.93
C VAL A 48 3.25 6.33 10.19
N LEU A 49 4.57 6.52 10.30
CA LEU A 49 5.52 5.44 10.59
C LEU A 49 5.26 4.79 11.96
N VAL A 50 4.84 5.55 12.97
CA VAL A 50 4.39 4.98 14.25
C VAL A 50 3.16 4.09 14.05
N GLY A 51 2.16 4.56 13.31
CA GLY A 51 0.96 3.76 13.00
C GLY A 51 1.30 2.46 12.28
N PHE A 52 2.10 2.52 11.21
CA PHE A 52 2.58 1.32 10.52
C PHE A 52 3.41 0.43 11.44
N GLY A 53 4.30 1.00 12.25
CA GLY A 53 5.15 0.26 13.18
C GLY A 53 4.35 -0.56 14.19
N VAL A 54 3.37 0.09 14.83
CA VAL A 54 2.46 -0.53 15.79
C VAL A 54 1.64 -1.63 15.13
N PHE A 55 1.00 -1.35 13.99
CA PHE A 55 0.11 -2.33 13.37
C PHE A 55 0.83 -3.47 12.66
N GLN A 56 2.06 -3.27 12.19
CA GLN A 56 2.90 -4.37 11.75
C GLN A 56 3.18 -5.34 12.91
N ILE A 57 3.57 -4.83 14.09
CA ILE A 57 3.80 -5.65 15.29
C ILE A 57 2.51 -6.36 15.71
N VAL A 58 1.41 -5.61 15.88
CA VAL A 58 0.12 -6.16 16.34
C VAL A 58 -0.35 -7.30 15.44
N TRP A 59 -0.35 -7.11 14.11
CA TRP A 59 -0.82 -8.14 13.20
C TRP A 59 0.18 -9.27 13.00
N GLY A 60 1.48 -9.00 13.10
CA GLY A 60 2.51 -10.05 13.13
C GLY A 60 2.30 -11.02 14.29
N LEU A 61 2.04 -10.49 15.48
CA LEU A 61 1.76 -11.28 16.68
C LEU A 61 0.38 -11.97 16.61
N ALA A 62 -0.66 -11.26 16.18
CA ALA A 62 -2.04 -11.77 16.21
C ALA A 62 -2.35 -12.80 15.10
N TYR A 63 -1.73 -12.68 13.93
CA TYR A 63 -1.85 -13.67 12.86
C TYR A 63 -0.75 -14.73 12.93
N GLY A 64 0.41 -14.42 13.53
CA GLY A 64 1.53 -15.36 13.62
C GLY A 64 2.06 -15.78 12.25
N MET A 65 2.07 -14.84 11.30
CA MET A 65 2.60 -15.02 9.94
C MET A 65 2.99 -13.65 9.34
N PRO A 66 3.76 -13.60 8.23
CA PRO A 66 4.19 -12.35 7.59
C PRO A 66 3.05 -11.57 6.90
N LEU A 67 2.04 -11.13 7.65
CA LEU A 67 0.90 -10.43 7.08
C LEU A 67 1.27 -8.98 6.75
N SER A 68 1.12 -8.57 5.50
CA SER A 68 1.44 -7.21 5.07
C SER A 68 0.51 -6.14 5.67
N VAL A 69 1.06 -4.95 5.94
CA VAL A 69 0.31 -3.74 6.33
C VAL A 69 0.78 -2.64 5.41
N GLU A 70 -0.08 -2.25 4.48
CA GLU A 70 0.20 -1.32 3.39
C GLU A 70 -0.71 -0.10 3.42
N PRO A 71 -0.29 1.01 2.81
CA PRO A 71 -1.21 2.10 2.52
C PRO A 71 -2.29 1.66 1.54
N MET A 72 -3.51 2.19 1.73
CA MET A 72 -4.59 2.09 0.75
C MET A 72 -4.24 2.87 -0.52
N LYS A 73 -3.68 2.16 -1.52
CA LYS A 73 -3.02 2.73 -2.70
C LYS A 73 -3.87 3.72 -3.50
N ALA A 74 -5.18 3.53 -3.62
CA ALA A 74 -6.04 4.47 -4.35
C ALA A 74 -6.20 5.79 -3.59
N LEU A 75 -6.49 5.73 -2.30
CA LEU A 75 -6.61 6.93 -1.46
C LEU A 75 -5.28 7.68 -1.35
N ILE A 76 -4.16 6.96 -1.17
CA ILE A 76 -2.84 7.57 -1.14
C ILE A 76 -2.48 8.18 -2.49
N GLY A 77 -2.76 7.50 -3.60
CA GLY A 77 -2.53 8.03 -4.94
C GLY A 77 -3.30 9.32 -5.18
N LEU A 78 -4.59 9.37 -4.83
CA LEU A 78 -5.42 10.57 -4.93
C LEU A 78 -4.90 11.73 -4.07
N ALA A 79 -4.36 11.44 -2.88
CA ALA A 79 -3.75 12.47 -2.04
C ALA A 79 -2.40 12.97 -2.61
N ILE A 80 -1.58 12.07 -3.18
CA ILE A 80 -0.29 12.42 -3.77
C ILE A 80 -0.46 13.39 -4.96
N VAL A 81 -1.45 13.16 -5.81
CA VAL A 81 -1.77 14.05 -6.96
C VAL A 81 -2.57 15.29 -6.57
N GLY A 82 -2.88 15.47 -5.28
CA GLY A 82 -3.58 16.64 -4.78
C GLY A 82 -5.11 16.64 -4.95
N THR A 83 -5.71 15.53 -5.39
CA THR A 83 -7.17 15.37 -5.46
C THR A 83 -7.82 15.29 -4.08
N LEU A 84 -7.09 14.78 -3.08
CA LEU A 84 -7.53 14.76 -1.68
C LEU A 84 -6.55 15.55 -0.81
N THR A 85 -7.07 16.44 0.01
CA THR A 85 -6.31 16.99 1.14
C THR A 85 -6.07 15.91 2.20
N TYR A 86 -5.12 16.12 3.12
CA TYR A 86 -4.92 15.18 4.23
C TYR A 86 -6.17 15.01 5.10
N ALA A 87 -6.91 16.09 5.36
CA ALA A 87 -8.15 16.04 6.14
C ALA A 87 -9.21 15.17 5.46
N GLU A 88 -9.33 15.25 4.13
CA GLU A 88 -10.22 14.40 3.34
C GLU A 88 -9.73 12.96 3.27
N LEU A 89 -8.41 12.74 3.15
CA LEU A 89 -7.80 11.41 3.20
C LEU A 89 -8.10 10.70 4.54
N ALA A 90 -7.94 11.43 5.65
CA ALA A 90 -8.27 10.94 6.99
C ALA A 90 -9.75 10.58 7.09
N ALA A 91 -10.66 11.44 6.60
CA ALA A 91 -12.08 11.16 6.59
C ALA A 91 -12.42 9.93 5.72
N ALA A 92 -11.87 9.86 4.50
CA ALA A 92 -12.06 8.75 3.58
C ALA A 92 -11.60 7.41 4.19
N GLY A 93 -10.48 7.43 4.92
CA GLY A 93 -9.97 6.27 5.64
C GLY A 93 -10.81 5.85 6.83
N LEU A 94 -11.35 6.79 7.59
CA LEU A 94 -12.26 6.48 8.69
C LEU A 94 -13.57 5.87 8.18
N VAL A 95 -14.12 6.41 7.08
CA VAL A 95 -15.30 5.84 6.41
C VAL A 95 -14.98 4.44 5.88
N ALA A 96 -13.86 4.27 5.18
CA ALA A 96 -13.42 2.96 4.69
C ALA A 96 -13.25 1.96 5.84
N GLY A 97 -12.61 2.39 6.93
CA GLY A 97 -12.40 1.58 8.13
C GLY A 97 -13.70 1.15 8.80
N GLY A 98 -14.66 2.07 8.94
CA GLY A 98 -15.99 1.77 9.46
C GLY A 98 -16.76 0.77 8.59
N VAL A 99 -16.71 0.94 7.26
CA VAL A 99 -17.35 0.01 6.33
C VAL A 99 -16.70 -1.38 6.39
N LEU A 100 -15.37 -1.47 6.33
CA LEU A 100 -14.65 -2.75 6.40
C LEU A 100 -14.90 -3.47 7.73
N LEU A 101 -14.86 -2.74 8.85
CA LEU A 101 -15.15 -3.31 10.16
C LEU A 101 -16.56 -3.89 10.23
N THR A 102 -17.56 -3.14 9.77
CA THR A 102 -18.96 -3.57 9.81
C THR A 102 -19.20 -4.75 8.86
N VAL A 103 -18.77 -4.66 7.61
CA VAL A 103 -18.97 -5.70 6.60
C VAL A 103 -18.24 -6.99 6.98
N GLY A 104 -17.00 -6.89 7.49
CA GLY A 104 -16.24 -8.04 7.97
C GLY A 104 -16.89 -8.73 9.16
N LYS A 105 -17.38 -7.97 10.16
CA LYS A 105 -18.12 -8.55 11.29
C LYS A 105 -19.43 -9.22 10.89
N LEU A 106 -20.06 -8.78 9.81
CA LEU A 106 -21.30 -9.35 9.28
C LEU A 106 -21.08 -10.54 8.34
N GLY A 107 -19.84 -10.89 8.00
CA GLY A 107 -19.54 -12.02 7.09
C GLY A 107 -19.94 -11.75 5.63
N LEU A 108 -19.86 -10.50 5.18
CA LEU A 108 -20.41 -10.06 3.90
C LEU A 108 -19.35 -9.85 2.80
N ILE A 109 -18.05 -10.00 3.09
CA ILE A 109 -16.99 -9.69 2.11
C ILE A 109 -17.07 -10.60 0.88
N GLY A 110 -17.28 -11.91 1.07
CA GLY A 110 -17.44 -12.86 -0.04
C GLY A 110 -18.69 -12.64 -0.91
N ARG A 111 -19.62 -11.77 -0.49
CA ARG A 111 -20.77 -11.35 -1.32
C ARG A 111 -20.47 -10.12 -2.17
N LEU A 112 -19.60 -9.22 -1.70
CA LEU A 112 -19.29 -7.96 -2.37
C LEU A 112 -18.48 -8.15 -3.66
N GLU A 113 -17.58 -9.13 -3.70
CA GLU A 113 -16.79 -9.45 -4.91
C GLU A 113 -17.68 -9.73 -6.13
N ARG A 114 -18.73 -10.53 -5.91
CA ARG A 114 -19.68 -10.93 -6.97
C ARG A 114 -20.49 -9.78 -7.54
N VAL A 115 -20.49 -8.63 -6.88
CA VAL A 115 -21.25 -7.44 -7.28
C VAL A 115 -20.40 -6.45 -8.06
N VAL A 116 -19.12 -6.29 -7.74
CA VAL A 116 -18.30 -5.24 -8.37
C VAL A 116 -17.65 -5.70 -9.68
N GLY A 117 -17.33 -7.00 -9.80
CA GLY A 117 -16.70 -7.56 -10.99
C GLY A 117 -15.21 -7.24 -11.09
N GLU A 118 -14.39 -8.25 -11.36
CA GLU A 118 -12.93 -8.10 -11.43
C GLU A 118 -12.47 -7.02 -12.45
N PRO A 119 -13.00 -6.94 -13.69
CA PRO A 119 -12.54 -5.93 -14.65
C PRO A 119 -12.68 -4.48 -14.17
N VAL A 120 -13.68 -4.18 -13.32
CA VAL A 120 -13.89 -2.84 -12.75
C VAL A 120 -12.79 -2.52 -11.74
N ILE A 121 -12.48 -3.47 -10.87
CA ILE A 121 -11.41 -3.33 -9.87
C ILE A 121 -10.06 -3.12 -10.56
N ARG A 122 -9.76 -3.92 -11.60
CA ARG A 122 -8.54 -3.78 -12.40
C ARG A 122 -8.48 -2.43 -13.12
N GLY A 123 -9.60 -1.95 -13.66
CA GLY A 123 -9.72 -0.62 -14.26
C GLY A 123 -9.37 0.51 -13.28
N VAL A 124 -9.90 0.45 -12.05
CA VAL A 124 -9.56 1.43 -11.00
C VAL A 124 -8.10 1.32 -10.58
N GLN A 125 -7.55 0.11 -10.44
CA GLN A 125 -6.11 -0.08 -10.20
C GLN A 125 -5.27 0.59 -11.28
N PHE A 126 -5.66 0.44 -12.54
CA PHE A 126 -4.96 1.08 -13.66
C PHE A 126 -5.11 2.61 -13.64
N ALA A 127 -6.29 3.16 -13.30
CA ALA A 127 -6.46 4.61 -13.11
C ALA A 127 -5.49 5.17 -12.06
N VAL A 128 -5.38 4.50 -10.91
CA VAL A 128 -4.45 4.90 -9.83
C VAL A 128 -3.00 4.76 -10.29
N ALA A 129 -2.66 3.73 -11.07
CA ALA A 129 -1.33 3.58 -11.63
C ALA A 129 -0.97 4.76 -12.55
N LEU A 130 -1.91 5.21 -13.38
CA LEU A 130 -1.73 6.37 -14.26
C LEU A 130 -1.56 7.68 -13.46
N LEU A 131 -2.36 7.88 -12.41
CA LEU A 131 -2.22 9.04 -11.51
C LEU A 131 -0.85 9.06 -10.80
N LEU A 132 -0.38 7.91 -10.32
CA LEU A 132 0.96 7.81 -9.74
C LEU A 132 2.06 8.03 -10.77
N LEU A 133 1.83 7.67 -12.04
CA LEU A 133 2.76 7.95 -13.13
C LEU A 133 2.83 9.44 -13.44
N GLU A 134 1.69 10.13 -13.43
CA GLU A 134 1.62 11.59 -13.59
C GLU A 134 2.44 12.29 -12.49
N ALA A 135 2.18 11.97 -11.22
CA ALA A 135 2.98 12.46 -10.11
C ALA A 135 4.47 12.11 -10.24
N ALA A 136 4.78 10.91 -10.71
CA ALA A 136 6.16 10.48 -10.93
C ALA A 136 6.88 11.36 -11.96
N VAL A 137 6.20 11.71 -13.06
CA VAL A 137 6.73 12.60 -14.09
C VAL A 137 6.94 14.01 -13.53
N ASP A 138 5.94 14.57 -12.86
CA ASP A 138 6.00 15.92 -12.28
C ASP A 138 7.14 16.08 -11.25
N LEU A 139 7.36 15.07 -10.42
CA LEU A 139 8.48 15.07 -9.46
C LEU A 139 9.83 14.88 -10.15
N SER A 140 9.87 14.19 -11.29
CA SER A 140 11.11 13.90 -12.03
C SER A 140 11.61 15.09 -12.86
N VAL A 141 10.71 15.93 -13.38
CA VAL A 141 11.10 17.05 -14.28
C VAL A 141 11.96 18.11 -13.59
N GLY A 142 11.90 18.22 -12.26
CA GLY A 142 12.71 19.16 -11.49
C GLY A 142 14.22 18.84 -11.53
N ASN A 143 14.60 17.57 -11.74
CA ASN A 143 15.99 17.18 -11.96
C ASN A 143 16.08 15.91 -12.83
N PRO A 144 15.99 16.07 -14.17
CA PRO A 144 15.95 14.94 -15.09
C PRO A 144 17.20 14.05 -15.03
N LEU A 145 18.37 14.63 -14.71
CA LEU A 145 19.61 13.86 -14.61
C LEU A 145 19.54 12.85 -13.46
N ILE A 146 19.08 13.28 -12.27
CA ILE A 146 18.87 12.38 -11.12
C ILE A 146 17.80 11.34 -11.45
N ALA A 147 16.70 11.75 -12.10
CA ALA A 147 15.63 10.83 -12.47
C ALA A 147 16.10 9.74 -13.45
N ILE A 148 16.83 10.11 -14.51
CA ILE A 148 17.40 9.18 -15.49
C ILE A 148 18.41 8.24 -14.82
N ALA A 149 19.29 8.77 -13.98
CA ALA A 149 20.26 7.95 -13.24
C ALA A 149 19.55 6.94 -12.32
N GLY A 150 18.53 7.37 -11.58
CA GLY A 150 17.72 6.50 -10.73
C GLY A 150 17.01 5.41 -11.54
N LEU A 151 16.34 5.76 -12.65
CA LEU A 151 15.70 4.79 -13.54
C LEU A 151 16.71 3.80 -14.13
N ALA A 152 17.91 4.25 -14.51
CA ALA A 152 18.96 3.39 -15.01
C ALA A 152 19.41 2.38 -13.93
N ILE A 153 19.61 2.82 -12.68
CA ILE A 153 19.95 1.94 -11.55
C ILE A 153 18.84 0.90 -11.34
N VAL A 154 17.57 1.33 -11.28
CA VAL A 154 16.43 0.43 -11.13
C VAL A 154 16.40 -0.58 -12.27
N GLY A 155 16.49 -0.11 -13.52
CA GLY A 155 16.40 -0.94 -14.73
C GLY A 155 17.52 -1.96 -14.83
N LEU A 156 18.78 -1.56 -14.62
CA LEU A 156 19.94 -2.46 -14.69
C LEU A 156 19.88 -3.54 -13.61
N LEU A 157 19.55 -3.17 -12.37
CA LEU A 157 19.40 -4.13 -11.28
C LEU A 157 18.18 -5.03 -11.47
N ALA A 158 17.09 -4.51 -12.02
CA ALA A 158 15.91 -5.29 -12.37
C ALA A 158 16.20 -6.36 -13.43
N LEU A 159 17.06 -6.06 -14.41
CA LEU A 159 17.53 -7.02 -15.42
C LEU A 159 18.42 -8.10 -14.80
N GLY A 160 19.18 -7.76 -13.75
CA GLY A 160 19.98 -8.71 -12.98
C GLY A 160 19.19 -9.55 -11.95
N GLY A 161 17.86 -9.38 -11.86
CA GLY A 161 17.01 -10.11 -10.90
C GLY A 161 16.85 -9.42 -9.53
N TYR A 162 17.45 -8.25 -9.32
CA TYR A 162 17.46 -7.52 -8.04
C TYR A 162 16.39 -6.42 -7.97
N ARG A 163 15.18 -6.70 -8.48
CA ARG A 163 14.10 -5.71 -8.62
C ARG A 163 13.74 -5.00 -7.32
N GLY A 164 13.44 -5.72 -6.24
CA GLY A 164 13.04 -5.07 -4.99
C GLY A 164 14.22 -4.40 -4.26
N ALA A 165 15.42 -4.97 -4.35
CA ALA A 165 16.62 -4.34 -3.78
C ALA A 165 16.95 -3.00 -4.46
N SER A 166 16.70 -2.86 -5.76
CA SER A 166 16.99 -1.63 -6.49
C SER A 166 16.16 -0.43 -6.01
N VAL A 167 14.88 -0.66 -5.69
CA VAL A 167 13.99 0.37 -5.14
C VAL A 167 14.48 0.84 -3.77
N LEU A 168 14.86 -0.09 -2.90
CA LEU A 168 15.39 0.23 -1.58
C LEU A 168 16.75 0.94 -1.66
N LEU A 169 17.60 0.58 -2.62
CA LEU A 169 18.86 1.27 -2.87
C LEU A 169 18.65 2.71 -3.32
N VAL A 170 17.69 2.96 -4.23
CA VAL A 170 17.36 4.29 -4.72
C VAL A 170 16.75 5.16 -3.61
N LEU A 171 15.83 4.58 -2.82
CA LEU A 171 15.26 5.23 -1.65
C LEU A 171 16.34 5.57 -0.60
N GLY A 172 17.21 4.60 -0.29
CA GLY A 172 18.33 4.77 0.63
C GLY A 172 19.32 5.83 0.15
N GLY A 173 19.62 5.86 -1.15
CA GLY A 173 20.44 6.90 -1.77
C GLY A 173 19.83 8.31 -1.63
N GLY A 174 18.51 8.43 -1.82
CA GLY A 174 17.78 9.68 -1.57
C GLY A 174 17.86 10.11 -0.10
N ALA A 175 17.70 9.16 0.84
CA ALA A 175 17.82 9.43 2.26
C ALA A 175 19.25 9.85 2.66
N VAL A 176 20.28 9.20 2.12
CA VAL A 176 21.68 9.56 2.34
C VAL A 176 21.97 10.96 1.80
N ALA A 177 21.46 11.30 0.61
CA ALA A 177 21.58 12.63 0.05
C ALA A 177 20.92 13.68 0.96
N ALA A 178 19.73 13.39 1.49
CA ALA A 178 19.06 14.28 2.43
C ALA A 178 19.88 14.49 3.71
N VAL A 179 20.35 13.41 4.35
CA VAL A 179 21.23 13.47 5.54
C VAL A 179 22.52 14.24 5.26
N ALA A 180 23.11 14.08 4.07
CA ALA A 180 24.32 14.81 3.70
C ALA A 180 24.08 16.34 3.64
N THR A 181 22.85 16.78 3.36
CA THR A 181 22.50 18.20 3.34
C THR A 181 22.05 18.75 4.71
N THR A 182 21.33 17.96 5.50
CA THR A 182 20.75 18.41 6.78
C THR A 182 21.56 18.02 8.00
N GLY A 183 22.54 17.15 7.85
CA GLY A 183 23.17 16.42 8.96
C GLY A 183 22.31 15.26 9.48
N VAL A 184 22.88 14.48 10.39
CA VAL A 184 22.19 13.36 11.05
C VAL A 184 21.15 13.94 12.02
N PRO A 185 19.85 13.66 11.84
CA PRO A 185 18.81 14.18 12.72
C PRO A 185 18.92 13.55 14.11
N ALA A 186 18.72 14.37 15.15
CA ALA A 186 18.56 13.86 16.51
C ALA A 186 17.22 13.10 16.62
N PRO A 187 17.17 11.96 17.33
CA PRO A 187 15.91 11.25 17.58
C PRO A 187 14.88 12.13 18.29
N GLN A 188 13.66 12.17 17.77
CA GLN A 188 12.52 12.91 18.31
C GLN A 188 11.29 12.01 18.39
N VAL A 189 10.64 12.00 19.55
CA VAL A 189 9.37 11.28 19.72
C VAL A 189 8.23 12.15 19.18
N PRO A 190 7.41 11.65 18.24
CA PRO A 190 6.26 12.38 17.73
C PRO A 190 5.28 12.71 18.86
N ALA A 191 4.78 13.95 18.90
CA ALA A 191 3.88 14.40 19.95
C ALA A 191 2.52 13.70 19.86
N LEU A 192 2.11 13.00 20.92
CA LEU A 192 0.81 12.34 20.96
C LEU A 192 -0.31 13.38 20.94
N SER A 193 -1.04 13.44 19.83
CA SER A 193 -2.18 14.33 19.65
C SER A 193 -3.23 13.66 18.78
N LEU A 194 -4.50 14.03 18.99
CA LEU A 194 -5.57 13.61 18.11
C LEU A 194 -5.56 14.49 16.86
N PHE A 195 -5.45 13.85 15.70
CA PHE A 195 -5.41 14.48 14.39
C PHE A 195 -4.32 15.56 14.28
N PRO A 196 -3.02 15.16 14.38
CA PRO A 196 -1.88 16.10 14.42
C PRO A 196 -1.78 17.04 13.23
N ALA A 197 -2.34 16.66 12.07
CA ALA A 197 -2.36 17.46 10.85
C ALA A 197 -3.77 18.01 10.50
N GLY A 198 -4.64 18.10 11.50
CA GLY A 198 -5.99 18.68 11.39
C GLY A 198 -7.11 17.64 11.37
N PRO A 199 -8.33 18.02 11.81
CA PRO A 199 -9.46 17.09 11.92
C PRO A 199 -9.93 16.59 10.54
N PRO A 200 -10.55 15.40 10.48
CA PRO A 200 -11.04 14.84 9.24
C PRO A 200 -12.17 15.70 8.65
N THR A 201 -12.15 15.91 7.34
CA THR A 201 -13.16 16.68 6.60
C THR A 201 -13.87 15.78 5.60
N LEU A 202 -15.18 15.59 5.76
CA LEU A 202 -15.98 14.85 4.79
C LEU A 202 -16.29 15.71 3.57
N SER A 203 -16.03 15.17 2.38
CA SER A 203 -16.33 15.80 1.09
C SER A 203 -16.81 14.76 0.07
N ALA A 204 -17.31 15.22 -1.07
CA ALA A 204 -17.67 14.34 -2.18
C ALA A 204 -16.45 13.55 -2.69
N ALA A 205 -15.30 14.21 -2.84
CA ALA A 205 -14.05 13.57 -3.24
C ALA A 205 -13.62 12.49 -2.25
N ALA A 206 -13.74 12.75 -0.93
CA ALA A 206 -13.45 11.75 0.09
C ALA A 206 -14.35 10.51 -0.06
N LEU A 207 -15.66 10.70 -0.24
CA LEU A 207 -16.62 9.60 -0.41
C LEU A 207 -16.38 8.80 -1.70
N GLU A 208 -16.14 9.50 -2.82
CA GLU A 208 -15.83 8.88 -4.11
C GLU A 208 -14.53 8.07 -4.05
N GLY A 209 -13.48 8.64 -3.45
CA GLY A 209 -12.22 7.95 -3.18
C GLY A 209 -12.42 6.72 -2.30
N THR A 210 -13.22 6.82 -1.24
CA THR A 210 -13.57 5.68 -0.37
C THR A 210 -14.25 4.57 -1.16
N VAL A 211 -15.22 4.88 -2.01
CA VAL A 211 -15.94 3.88 -2.82
C VAL A 211 -14.99 3.15 -3.77
N ALA A 212 -14.15 3.89 -4.51
CA ALA A 212 -13.16 3.31 -5.39
C ALA A 212 -12.15 2.41 -4.62
N GLN A 213 -11.68 2.89 -3.47
CA GLN A 213 -10.74 2.15 -2.62
C GLN A 213 -11.36 0.86 -2.06
N LEU A 214 -12.62 0.90 -1.60
CA LEU A 214 -13.30 -0.28 -1.05
C LEU A 214 -13.42 -1.38 -2.10
N GLY A 215 -13.72 -1.04 -3.36
CA GLY A 215 -13.72 -2.00 -4.47
C GLY A 215 -12.36 -2.69 -4.63
N MET A 216 -11.28 -1.92 -4.61
CA MET A 216 -9.92 -2.45 -4.69
C MET A 216 -9.53 -3.29 -3.46
N THR A 217 -9.93 -2.86 -2.26
CA THR A 217 -9.62 -3.54 -1.00
C THR A 217 -10.32 -4.89 -0.88
N VAL A 218 -11.59 -5.01 -1.30
CA VAL A 218 -12.31 -6.29 -1.27
C VAL A 218 -11.59 -7.34 -2.12
N GLY A 219 -11.26 -7.02 -3.37
CA GLY A 219 -10.58 -7.96 -4.26
C GLY A 219 -9.15 -8.27 -3.81
N ASN A 220 -8.32 -7.23 -3.65
CA ASN A 220 -6.87 -7.42 -3.48
C ASN A 220 -6.43 -7.68 -2.03
N ALA A 221 -7.04 -7.00 -1.06
CA ALA A 221 -6.58 -6.96 0.33
C ALA A 221 -7.36 -7.89 1.27
N ALA A 222 -8.54 -8.36 0.84
CA ALA A 222 -9.33 -9.34 1.57
C ALA A 222 -9.30 -10.71 0.87
N ILE A 223 -9.78 -10.80 -0.38
CA ILE A 223 -9.99 -12.10 -1.04
C ILE A 223 -8.69 -12.69 -1.57
N ALA A 224 -7.95 -11.94 -2.41
CA ALA A 224 -6.67 -12.41 -2.93
C ALA A 224 -5.66 -12.65 -1.79
N THR A 225 -5.65 -11.80 -0.77
CA THR A 225 -4.81 -12.02 0.42
C THR A 225 -5.19 -13.28 1.18
N ALA A 226 -6.49 -13.55 1.41
CA ALA A 226 -6.94 -14.78 2.05
C ALA A 226 -6.52 -16.04 1.30
N LEU A 227 -6.69 -16.05 -0.03
CA LEU A 227 -6.24 -17.15 -0.88
C LEU A 227 -4.72 -17.35 -0.77
N LEU A 228 -3.97 -16.25 -0.85
CA LEU A 228 -2.51 -16.29 -0.80
C LEU A 228 -1.98 -16.72 0.59
N CYS A 229 -2.70 -16.40 1.67
CA CYS A 229 -2.40 -16.95 3.00
C CYS A 229 -2.48 -18.49 3.00
N GLY A 230 -3.46 -19.08 2.31
CA GLY A 230 -3.55 -20.53 2.11
C GLY A 230 -2.41 -21.05 1.22
N ASP A 231 -2.25 -20.47 0.04
CA ASP A 231 -1.33 -20.97 -0.99
C ASP A 231 0.15 -20.91 -0.58
N LEU A 232 0.57 -19.84 0.12
CA LEU A 232 1.97 -19.61 0.46
C LEU A 232 2.35 -20.04 1.88
N TYR A 233 1.39 -20.01 2.81
CA TYR A 233 1.65 -20.19 4.23
C TYR A 233 0.85 -21.32 4.87
N ASP A 234 -0.01 -22.01 4.12
CA ASP A 234 -0.93 -23.04 4.64
C ASP A 234 -1.79 -22.51 5.80
N ARG A 235 -2.25 -21.24 5.69
CA ARG A 235 -3.07 -20.57 6.71
C ARG A 235 -4.44 -20.22 6.15
N ASP A 236 -5.48 -20.87 6.70
CA ASP A 236 -6.87 -20.53 6.41
C ASP A 236 -7.30 -19.27 7.19
N ILE A 237 -7.24 -18.12 6.53
CA ILE A 237 -7.68 -16.83 7.06
C ILE A 237 -8.81 -16.32 6.18
N SER A 238 -9.99 -16.12 6.77
CA SER A 238 -11.13 -15.63 6.01
C SER A 238 -10.97 -14.18 5.55
N PRO A 239 -11.52 -13.81 4.37
CA PRO A 239 -11.58 -12.42 3.91
C PRO A 239 -12.26 -11.48 4.92
N ASP A 240 -13.27 -11.97 5.65
CA ASP A 240 -13.98 -11.22 6.68
C ASP A 240 -13.09 -10.89 7.89
N ARG A 241 -12.20 -11.81 8.28
CA ARG A 241 -11.21 -11.57 9.35
C ARG A 241 -10.21 -10.50 8.92
N LEU A 242 -9.71 -10.57 7.69
CA LEU A 242 -8.82 -9.54 7.12
C LEU A 242 -9.52 -8.19 6.98
N SER A 243 -10.79 -8.17 6.58
CA SER A 243 -11.56 -6.91 6.52
C SER A 243 -11.75 -6.28 7.90
N THR A 244 -12.05 -7.11 8.90
CA THR A 244 -12.21 -6.67 10.28
C THR A 244 -10.92 -6.05 10.83
N SER A 245 -9.76 -6.67 10.61
CA SER A 245 -8.47 -6.13 11.06
C SER A 245 -8.11 -4.82 10.35
N MET A 246 -8.32 -4.72 9.04
CA MET A 246 -8.12 -3.47 8.30
C MET A 246 -9.00 -2.33 8.84
N GLY A 247 -10.26 -2.65 9.15
CA GLY A 247 -11.20 -1.70 9.74
C GLY A 247 -10.73 -1.19 11.11
N VAL A 248 -10.31 -2.10 11.99
CA VAL A 248 -9.73 -1.75 13.30
C VAL A 248 -8.49 -0.87 13.13
N THR A 249 -7.58 -1.23 12.22
CA THR A 249 -6.37 -0.46 11.96
C THR A 249 -6.66 0.96 11.51
N CYS A 250 -7.54 1.16 10.52
CA CYS A 250 -7.87 2.49 10.05
C CYS A 250 -8.49 3.35 11.17
N LEU A 251 -9.46 2.80 11.90
CA LEU A 251 -10.17 3.53 12.96
C LEU A 251 -9.27 3.88 14.16
N ALA A 252 -8.24 3.08 14.43
CA ALA A 252 -7.31 3.32 15.53
C ALA A 252 -6.09 4.17 15.12
N ALA A 253 -5.54 3.97 13.92
CA ALA A 253 -4.33 4.65 13.47
C ALA A 253 -4.59 6.09 13.02
N ILE A 254 -5.66 6.34 12.25
CA ILE A 254 -5.92 7.65 11.65
C ILE A 254 -6.08 8.77 12.70
N PRO A 255 -6.81 8.58 13.81
CA PRO A 255 -6.90 9.60 14.86
C PRO A 255 -5.55 9.97 15.47
N LEU A 256 -4.54 9.11 15.39
CA LEU A 256 -3.19 9.33 15.92
C LEU A 256 -2.21 9.86 14.85
N GLY A 257 -2.71 10.28 13.69
CA GLY A 257 -1.89 10.79 12.58
C GLY A 257 -1.46 9.72 11.58
N GLY A 258 -1.97 8.50 11.71
CA GLY A 258 -1.85 7.47 10.67
C GLY A 258 -2.62 7.83 9.40
N VAL A 259 -2.50 6.95 8.40
CA VAL A 259 -3.20 7.04 7.12
C VAL A 259 -4.08 5.79 6.94
N PRO A 260 -4.96 5.74 5.94
CA PRO A 260 -5.75 4.53 5.68
C PRO A 260 -4.82 3.38 5.29
N MET A 261 -4.91 2.27 6.04
CA MET A 261 -4.06 1.09 5.87
C MET A 261 -4.89 -0.15 5.58
N CYS A 262 -4.35 -1.03 4.76
CA CYS A 262 -4.93 -2.31 4.42
C CYS A 262 -3.91 -3.44 4.60
N HIS A 263 -4.36 -4.68 4.46
CA HIS A 263 -3.48 -5.77 4.07
C HIS A 263 -3.29 -5.72 2.54
N GLY A 264 -2.49 -6.62 1.98
CA GLY A 264 -2.37 -6.70 0.54
C GLY A 264 -1.69 -7.98 0.08
N SER A 265 -2.23 -8.58 -0.98
CA SER A 265 -1.63 -9.77 -1.60
C SER A 265 -0.23 -9.47 -2.13
N GLY A 266 0.01 -8.25 -2.65
CA GLY A 266 1.31 -7.82 -3.17
C GLY A 266 2.39 -7.77 -2.08
N GLY A 267 2.14 -7.08 -0.97
CA GLY A 267 3.08 -7.04 0.15
C GLY A 267 3.28 -8.40 0.82
N LEU A 268 2.21 -9.23 0.90
CA LEU A 268 2.29 -10.61 1.40
C LEU A 268 3.17 -11.48 0.49
N ALA A 269 2.96 -11.43 -0.83
CA ALA A 269 3.78 -12.11 -1.83
C ALA A 269 5.23 -11.62 -1.79
N GLY A 270 5.44 -10.31 -1.62
CA GLY A 270 6.75 -9.69 -1.48
C GLY A 270 7.50 -10.22 -0.25
N LYS A 271 6.85 -10.25 0.92
CA LYS A 271 7.40 -10.84 2.14
C LYS A 271 7.80 -12.31 1.92
N TYR A 272 6.94 -13.11 1.27
CA TYR A 272 7.24 -14.50 0.97
C TYR A 272 8.44 -14.66 0.01
N ALA A 273 8.47 -13.89 -1.07
CA ALA A 273 9.52 -13.92 -2.08
C ALA A 273 10.89 -13.51 -1.51
N PHE A 274 10.90 -12.64 -0.49
CA PHE A 274 12.09 -12.22 0.24
C PHE A 274 12.46 -13.13 1.42
N GLY A 275 11.69 -14.22 1.63
CA GLY A 275 12.04 -15.29 2.57
C GLY A 275 11.30 -15.28 3.91
N ALA A 276 10.38 -14.34 4.18
CA ALA A 276 9.62 -14.36 5.44
C ALA A 276 8.67 -15.56 5.50
N ARG A 277 8.61 -16.22 6.67
CA ARG A 277 7.74 -17.37 6.94
C ARG A 277 6.90 -17.20 8.20
N THR A 278 7.28 -16.32 9.13
CA THR A 278 6.64 -16.16 10.44
C THR A 278 6.22 -14.72 10.73
N GLY A 279 5.50 -14.49 11.83
CA GLY A 279 5.18 -13.12 12.29
C GLY A 279 6.42 -12.29 12.67
N GLY A 280 7.61 -12.90 12.69
CA GLY A 280 8.88 -12.23 12.96
C GLY A 280 9.21 -11.11 11.99
N ALA A 281 9.02 -11.30 10.68
CA ALA A 281 9.22 -10.25 9.67
C ALA A 281 8.36 -9.01 9.96
N ASN A 282 7.16 -9.20 10.47
CA ASN A 282 6.27 -8.12 10.85
C ASN A 282 6.77 -7.34 12.08
N VAL A 283 7.23 -8.07 13.10
CA VAL A 283 7.81 -7.44 14.29
C VAL A 283 9.09 -6.67 13.94
N LEU A 284 10.00 -7.27 13.17
CA LEU A 284 11.23 -6.63 12.70
C LEU A 284 10.94 -5.39 11.88
N LEU A 285 10.01 -5.47 10.92
CA LEU A 285 9.62 -4.32 10.13
C LEU A 285 8.99 -3.22 10.98
N GLY A 286 8.12 -3.60 11.92
CA GLY A 286 7.44 -2.65 12.78
C GLY A 286 8.42 -1.91 13.70
N VAL A 287 9.39 -2.61 14.28
CA VAL A 287 10.51 -1.99 15.01
C VAL A 287 11.32 -1.06 14.12
N GLY A 288 11.58 -1.47 12.87
CA GLY A 288 12.25 -0.62 11.88
C GLY A 288 11.49 0.68 11.58
N TYR A 289 10.16 0.61 11.41
CA TYR A 289 9.34 1.80 11.22
C TYR A 289 9.27 2.69 12.46
N LEU A 290 9.21 2.11 13.67
CA LEU A 290 9.29 2.88 14.92
C LEU A 290 10.65 3.60 15.04
N ALA A 291 11.75 2.94 14.68
CA ALA A 291 13.08 3.55 14.66
C ALA A 291 13.17 4.68 13.62
N LEU A 292 12.66 4.45 12.40
CA LEU A 292 12.56 5.48 11.36
C LEU A 292 11.71 6.67 11.79
N ALA A 293 10.61 6.45 12.51
CA ALA A 293 9.75 7.51 13.01
C ALA A 293 10.49 8.50 13.91
N LEU A 294 11.48 8.03 14.67
CA LEU A 294 12.29 8.89 15.54
C LEU A 294 13.18 9.87 14.77
N VAL A 295 13.56 9.54 13.53
CA VAL A 295 14.54 10.32 12.74
C VAL A 295 13.95 10.96 11.49
N ALA A 296 12.72 10.61 11.10
CA ALA A 296 12.00 11.12 9.93
C ALA A 296 11.51 12.58 10.12
N THR A 297 12.42 13.49 10.45
CA THR A 297 12.11 14.91 10.72
C THR A 297 11.62 15.63 9.46
N GLY A 298 10.86 16.71 9.64
CA GLY A 298 10.43 17.57 8.53
C GLY A 298 11.60 18.16 7.73
N ALA A 299 12.73 18.44 8.38
CA ALA A 299 13.95 18.90 7.71
C ALA A 299 14.53 17.84 6.77
N LEU A 300 14.63 16.59 7.23
CA LEU A 300 15.12 15.48 6.41
C LEU A 300 14.19 15.23 5.22
N LEU A 301 12.88 15.27 5.43
CA LEU A 301 11.89 15.11 4.38
C LEU A 301 11.96 16.25 3.34
N ALA A 302 12.09 17.50 3.78
CA ALA A 302 12.23 18.66 2.89
C ALA A 302 13.52 18.63 2.06
N ALA A 303 14.56 17.94 2.55
CA ALA A 303 15.81 17.73 1.85
C ALA A 303 15.83 16.49 0.94
N PHE A 304 14.78 15.65 0.98
CA PHE A 304 14.72 14.44 0.16
C PHE A 304 14.61 14.82 -1.33
N PRO A 305 15.48 14.28 -2.22
CA PRO A 305 15.44 14.66 -3.63
C PRO A 305 14.12 14.24 -4.31
N LEU A 306 13.31 15.21 -4.72
CA LEU A 306 12.01 14.94 -5.36
C LEU A 306 12.14 14.11 -6.65
N ALA A 307 13.20 14.30 -7.42
CA ALA A 307 13.43 13.47 -8.61
C ALA A 307 13.63 11.98 -8.28
N VAL A 308 14.25 11.65 -7.14
CA VAL A 308 14.34 10.26 -6.65
C VAL A 308 12.95 9.73 -6.32
N LEU A 309 12.11 10.55 -5.69
CA LEU A 309 10.73 10.19 -5.40
C LEU A 309 9.93 9.91 -6.67
N GLY A 310 10.13 10.71 -7.72
CA GLY A 310 9.56 10.48 -9.05
C GLY A 310 9.93 9.11 -9.62
N VAL A 311 11.20 8.71 -9.52
CA VAL A 311 11.65 7.36 -9.93
C VAL A 311 10.93 6.27 -9.14
N LEU A 312 10.83 6.42 -7.82
CA LEU A 312 10.19 5.42 -6.96
C LEU A 312 8.70 5.29 -7.27
N LEU A 313 7.99 6.41 -7.47
CA LEU A 313 6.57 6.40 -7.86
C LEU A 313 6.35 5.79 -9.26
N ALA A 314 7.28 5.99 -10.20
CA ALA A 314 7.21 5.33 -11.50
C ALA A 314 7.28 3.80 -11.35
N VAL A 315 8.12 3.28 -10.45
CA VAL A 315 8.18 1.83 -10.18
C VAL A 315 6.89 1.33 -9.56
N VAL A 316 6.37 2.01 -8.53
CA VAL A 316 5.09 1.64 -7.89
C VAL A 316 3.93 1.68 -8.89
N SER A 317 3.91 2.68 -9.77
CA SER A 317 2.95 2.79 -10.86
C SER A 317 3.02 1.58 -11.80
N LEU A 318 4.22 1.20 -12.23
CA LEU A 318 4.42 0.03 -13.11
C LEU A 318 3.99 -1.28 -12.44
N GLU A 319 4.26 -1.45 -11.15
CA GLU A 319 3.81 -2.62 -10.39
C GLU A 319 2.28 -2.68 -10.30
N LEU A 320 1.64 -1.55 -10.01
CA LEU A 320 0.19 -1.46 -9.94
C LEU A 320 -0.48 -1.69 -11.31
N ALA A 321 0.10 -1.15 -12.38
CA ALA A 321 -0.36 -1.40 -13.75
C ALA A 321 -0.23 -2.88 -14.12
N ARG A 322 0.89 -3.53 -13.80
CA ARG A 322 1.05 -4.98 -14.03
C ARG A 322 -0.02 -5.80 -13.30
N ALA A 323 -0.25 -5.50 -12.03
CA ALA A 323 -1.30 -6.16 -11.25
C ALA A 323 -2.72 -5.94 -11.81
N ALA A 324 -2.95 -4.83 -12.51
CA ALA A 324 -4.21 -4.57 -13.21
C ALA A 324 -4.40 -5.45 -14.45
N PHE A 325 -3.32 -5.75 -15.19
CA PHE A 325 -3.42 -6.44 -16.49
C PHE A 325 -3.08 -7.92 -16.47
N GLU A 326 -2.22 -8.39 -15.55
CA GLU A 326 -1.76 -9.79 -15.51
C GLU A 326 -2.89 -10.84 -15.47
N PRO A 327 -4.00 -10.63 -14.72
CA PRO A 327 -5.12 -11.58 -14.71
C PRO A 327 -6.02 -11.51 -15.96
N ILE A 328 -5.84 -10.51 -16.83
CA ILE A 328 -6.76 -10.21 -17.92
C ILE A 328 -6.31 -10.89 -19.23
N SER A 329 -7.07 -11.89 -19.67
CA SER A 329 -6.77 -12.64 -20.90
C SER A 329 -7.66 -12.28 -22.10
N SER A 330 -8.85 -11.74 -21.88
CA SER A 330 -9.81 -11.45 -22.96
C SER A 330 -9.64 -10.03 -23.53
N ARG A 331 -9.75 -9.87 -24.86
CA ARG A 331 -9.71 -8.54 -25.53
C ARG A 331 -10.78 -7.59 -25.02
N ARG A 332 -11.98 -8.10 -24.70
CA ARG A 332 -13.10 -7.29 -24.18
C ARG A 332 -12.77 -6.76 -22.79
N SER A 333 -12.29 -7.63 -21.90
CA SER A 333 -11.88 -7.24 -20.55
C SER A 333 -10.68 -6.28 -20.58
N LEU A 334 -9.74 -6.47 -21.50
CA LEU A 334 -8.61 -5.56 -21.69
C LEU A 334 -9.08 -4.15 -22.08
N ALA A 335 -9.93 -4.04 -23.10
CA ALA A 335 -10.51 -2.77 -23.53
C ALA A 335 -11.31 -2.10 -22.41
N PHE A 336 -12.01 -2.89 -21.60
CA PHE A 336 -12.75 -2.41 -20.44
C PHE A 336 -11.85 -1.82 -19.36
N VAL A 337 -10.79 -2.55 -18.96
CA VAL A 337 -9.80 -2.07 -17.98
C VAL A 337 -9.12 -0.80 -18.45
N LEU A 338 -8.71 -0.74 -19.73
CA LEU A 338 -8.16 0.47 -20.33
C LEU A 338 -9.14 1.63 -20.29
N GLY A 339 -10.40 1.40 -20.65
CA GLY A 339 -11.45 2.42 -20.65
C GLY A 339 -11.71 3.00 -19.26
N VAL A 340 -11.91 2.15 -18.26
CA VAL A 340 -12.10 2.59 -16.86
C VAL A 340 -10.86 3.33 -16.36
N GLY A 341 -9.66 2.84 -16.68
CA GLY A 341 -8.41 3.49 -16.31
C GLY A 341 -8.26 4.91 -16.87
N VAL A 342 -8.51 5.08 -18.16
CA VAL A 342 -8.44 6.39 -18.84
C VAL A 342 -9.50 7.34 -18.32
N VAL A 343 -10.75 6.89 -18.15
CA VAL A 343 -11.83 7.72 -17.57
C VAL A 343 -11.49 8.13 -16.14
N GLY A 344 -10.89 7.24 -15.35
CA GLY A 344 -10.44 7.53 -14.00
C GLY A 344 -9.31 8.55 -13.96
N LEU A 345 -8.36 8.48 -14.90
CA LEU A 345 -7.26 9.45 -15.04
C LEU A 345 -7.78 10.84 -15.40
N VAL A 346 -8.58 10.96 -16.47
CA VAL A 346 -8.95 12.27 -17.02
C VAL A 346 -10.15 12.93 -16.31
N GLY A 347 -10.88 12.14 -15.53
CA GLY A 347 -12.12 12.57 -14.88
C GLY A 347 -12.03 12.38 -13.37
N ASN A 348 -12.57 11.26 -12.89
CA ASN A 348 -12.63 10.95 -11.46
C ASN A 348 -12.67 9.43 -11.26
N VAL A 349 -11.84 8.93 -10.36
CA VAL A 349 -11.68 7.49 -10.11
C VAL A 349 -12.97 6.86 -9.53
N GLY A 350 -13.68 7.57 -8.65
CA GLY A 350 -14.97 7.12 -8.11
C GLY A 350 -16.06 7.06 -9.18
N VAL A 351 -16.14 8.07 -10.05
CA VAL A 351 -17.06 8.06 -11.19
C VAL A 351 -16.73 6.92 -12.16
N ALA A 352 -15.45 6.73 -12.48
CA ALA A 352 -14.99 5.63 -13.33
C ALA A 352 -15.34 4.26 -12.73
N PHE A 353 -15.23 4.11 -11.41
CA PHE A 353 -15.65 2.91 -10.70
C PHE A 353 -17.16 2.66 -10.83
N VAL A 354 -17.99 3.66 -10.51
CA VAL A 354 -19.46 3.51 -10.53
C VAL A 354 -19.96 3.26 -11.95
N ALA A 355 -19.50 4.07 -12.92
CA ALA A 355 -19.87 3.91 -14.32
C ALA A 355 -19.38 2.55 -14.87
N GLY A 356 -18.15 2.16 -14.52
CA GLY A 356 -17.59 0.84 -14.83
C GLY A 356 -18.46 -0.28 -14.25
N ALA A 357 -18.82 -0.21 -12.97
CA ALA A 357 -19.69 -1.20 -12.34
C ALA A 357 -21.04 -1.33 -13.07
N VAL A 358 -21.71 -0.21 -13.36
CA VAL A 358 -22.98 -0.21 -14.10
C VAL A 358 -22.81 -0.85 -15.49
N LEU A 359 -21.76 -0.47 -16.22
CA LEU A 359 -21.48 -1.01 -17.55
C LEU A 359 -21.13 -2.50 -17.51
N TYR A 360 -20.37 -2.95 -16.50
CA TYR A 360 -20.05 -4.35 -16.27
C TYR A 360 -21.34 -5.17 -16.09
N TRP A 361 -22.28 -4.68 -15.26
CA TRP A 361 -23.57 -5.34 -15.09
C TRP A 361 -24.39 -5.39 -16.38
N ALA A 362 -24.39 -4.32 -17.17
CA ALA A 362 -25.13 -4.26 -18.41
C ALA A 362 -24.55 -5.22 -19.48
N LEU A 363 -23.23 -5.38 -19.54
CA LEU A 363 -22.55 -6.12 -20.61
C LEU A 363 -22.22 -7.58 -20.27
N TYR A 364 -21.92 -7.89 -19.00
CA TYR A 364 -21.38 -9.19 -18.59
C TYR A 364 -22.35 -10.09 -17.81
N ARG A 365 -23.48 -9.57 -17.32
CA ARG A 365 -24.50 -10.38 -16.64
C ARG A 365 -25.76 -10.64 -17.46
N MET A 366 -25.88 -10.08 -18.67
CA MET A 366 -26.97 -10.39 -19.62
C MET A 366 -26.61 -11.49 -20.63
N THR A 367 -25.48 -12.18 -20.43
CA THR A 367 -25.03 -13.37 -21.18
C THR A 367 -24.71 -14.48 -20.21
#